data_AF-A0A3B9L6I0-F1
#
_entry.id   AF-A0A3B9L6I0-F1
#
_cell.length_a   1.000
_cell.length_b   1.000
_cell.length_c   1.000
_cell.angle_alpha   90.00
_cell.angle_beta   90.00
_cell.angle_gamma   90.00
#
_symmetry.space_group_name_H-M   'P 1'
#
loop_
_entity.id
_entity.type
_entity.pdbx_description
1 polymer ?
#
loop_
_entity_poly.entity_id
_entity_poly.type
_entity_poly.pdbx_seq_one_letter_code
_entity_poly.pdbx_strand_id
1 'polypeptide(L)' 'MTANITELQKIDTQVGTGREAEPGFNVTVHYTGWLYDSAAADKKGKKFDSSVDRNEPFNFFLGGGQVI' A
#
# COMPACT_ATOMS: atom_id res chain seq x y z
N MET A 1 -16.27 -19.97 -5.75
CA MET A 1 -15.16 -20.48 -4.92
C MET A 1 -14.50 -19.27 -4.27
N THR A 2 -14.66 -19.09 -2.97
CA THR A 2 -14.00 -18.01 -2.23
C THR A 2 -12.52 -18.36 -2.09
N ALA A 3 -11.63 -17.56 -2.67
CA ALA A 3 -10.20 -17.71 -2.45
C ALA A 3 -9.90 -17.31 -0.99
N ASN A 4 -9.45 -18.27 -0.18
CA ASN A 4 -8.95 -18.00 1.17
C ASN A 4 -7.52 -17.46 1.06
N ILE A 5 -7.35 -16.15 1.13
CA ILE A 5 -6.03 -15.51 1.23
C ILE A 5 -5.54 -15.65 2.68
N THR A 6 -4.57 -16.52 2.91
CA THR A 6 -4.01 -16.79 4.24
C THR A 6 -2.65 -16.14 4.46
N GLU A 7 -2.06 -15.56 3.42
CA GLU A 7 -0.71 -15.01 3.43
C GLU A 7 -0.68 -13.64 2.76
N LEU A 8 0.20 -12.78 3.28
CA LEU A 8 0.48 -11.47 2.68
C LEU A 8 1.31 -11.66 1.40
N GLN A 9 0.81 -11.13 0.29
CA GLN A 9 1.56 -11.04 -0.97
C GLN A 9 2.12 -9.63 -1.13
N LYS A 10 3.40 -9.54 -1.47
CA LYS A 10 4.08 -8.28 -1.80
C LYS A 10 4.54 -8.35 -3.26
N ILE A 11 4.15 -7.37 -4.06
CA ILE A 11 4.50 -7.28 -5.47
C ILE A 11 5.11 -5.89 -5.68
N ASP A 12 6.37 -5.85 -6.09
CA ASP A 12 7.02 -4.62 -6.53
C ASP A 12 6.83 -4.48 -8.04
N THR A 13 6.03 -3.49 -8.45
CA THR A 13 5.73 -3.25 -9.86
C THR A 13 6.80 -2.40 -10.55
N GLN A 14 7.54 -1.60 -9.78
CA GLN A 14 8.55 -0.68 -10.30
C GLN A 14 9.56 -0.32 -9.21
N VAL A 15 10.77 -0.85 -9.37
CA VAL A 15 11.88 -0.55 -8.47
C VAL A 15 12.38 0.88 -8.69
N GLY A 16 12.44 1.66 -7.61
CA GLY A 16 13.01 3.01 -7.63
C GLY A 16 14.55 3.02 -7.69
N THR A 17 15.13 4.11 -8.17
CA THR A 17 16.60 4.30 -8.25
C THR A 17 17.16 5.20 -7.15
N GLY A 18 16.32 5.61 -6.20
CA GLY A 18 16.69 6.48 -5.09
C GLY A 18 17.40 5.74 -3.95
N ARG A 19 17.79 6.50 -2.92
CA ARG A 19 18.30 5.93 -1.68
C ARG A 19 17.23 5.07 -1.00
N GLU A 20 17.63 3.93 -0.47
CA GLU A 20 16.78 3.09 0.38
C GLU A 20 16.28 3.85 1.62
N ALA A 21 15.01 3.64 1.98
CA ALA A 21 14.41 4.22 3.17
C ALA A 21 14.81 3.42 4.42
N GLU A 22 15.32 4.09 5.45
CA GLU A 22 15.82 3.48 6.68
C GLU A 22 14.99 3.92 7.90
N PRO A 23 14.95 3.12 8.99
CA PRO A 23 14.27 3.51 10.22
C PRO A 23 14.74 4.89 10.73
N GLY A 24 13.79 5.72 11.17
CA GLY A 24 14.02 7.09 11.60
C GLY A 24 13.85 8.15 10.51
N PHE A 25 13.74 7.77 9.23
CA PHE A 25 13.47 8.73 8.17
C PHE A 25 12.00 9.11 8.12
N ASN A 26 11.75 10.39 7.82
CA ASN A 26 10.43 10.86 7.47
C ASN A 26 10.13 10.45 6.02
N VAL A 27 9.13 9.61 5.84
CA VAL A 27 8.74 9.00 4.57
C VAL A 27 7.37 9.54 4.17
N THR A 28 7.26 9.95 2.90
CA THR A 28 6.02 10.43 2.29
C THR A 28 5.57 9.43 1.23
N VAL A 29 4.34 8.92 1.31
CA VAL A 29 3.80 7.95 0.35
C VAL A 29 2.39 8.28 -0.08
N HIS A 30 2.08 7.90 -1.32
CA HIS A 30 0.72 7.67 -1.75
C HIS A 30 0.34 6.19 -1.58
N TYR A 31 -0.89 5.97 -1.12
CA TYR A 31 -1.54 4.67 -1.02
C TYR A 31 -2.97 4.71 -1.58
N THR A 32 -3.45 3.53 -1.98
CA THR A 32 -4.83 3.27 -2.36
C THR A 32 -5.27 1.91 -1.80
N GLY A 33 -6.35 1.89 -1.03
CA GLY A 33 -6.93 0.70 -0.41
C GLY A 33 -8.17 0.20 -1.14
N TRP A 34 -8.23 -1.13 -1.36
CA TRP A 34 -9.30 -1.81 -2.07
C TRP A 34 -9.81 -2.99 -1.23
N LEU A 35 -11.12 -3.26 -1.30
CA LEU A 35 -11.68 -4.52 -0.82
C LEU A 35 -11.27 -5.63 -1.80
N TYR A 36 -10.83 -6.76 -1.27
CA TYR A 36 -10.46 -7.91 -2.09
C TYR A 36 -11.67 -8.47 -2.84
N ASP A 37 -11.51 -8.72 -4.14
CA ASP A 37 -12.52 -9.37 -4.97
C ASP A 37 -11.85 -10.42 -5.86
N SER A 38 -12.15 -11.70 -5.63
CA SER A 38 -11.58 -12.80 -6.41
C SER A 38 -12.01 -12.82 -7.88
N ALA A 39 -13.08 -12.11 -8.26
CA ALA A 39 -13.58 -12.04 -9.63
C ALA A 39 -12.96 -10.86 -10.41
N ALA A 40 -12.33 -9.90 -9.74
CA ALA A 40 -11.66 -8.79 -10.39
C ALA A 40 -10.32 -9.23 -11.01
N ALA A 41 -9.97 -8.69 -12.18
CA ALA A 41 -8.78 -9.08 -12.93
C ALA A 41 -7.47 -8.92 -12.15
N ASP A 42 -7.37 -7.90 -11.31
CA ASP A 42 -6.23 -7.60 -10.44
C ASP A 42 -6.55 -7.87 -8.95
N LYS A 43 -7.66 -8.56 -8.69
CA LYS A 43 -8.21 -8.87 -7.36
C LYS A 43 -8.60 -7.63 -6.53
N LYS A 44 -8.67 -6.45 -7.15
CA LYS A 44 -9.11 -5.21 -6.50
C LYS A 44 -10.59 -4.96 -6.82
N GLY A 45 -11.44 -5.05 -5.79
CA GLY A 45 -12.87 -4.78 -5.88
C GLY A 45 -13.19 -3.31 -5.65
N LYS A 46 -14.00 -3.01 -4.63
CA LYS A 46 -14.39 -1.63 -4.31
C LYS A 46 -13.25 -0.88 -3.62
N LYS A 47 -12.90 0.30 -4.12
CA LYS A 47 -12.00 1.25 -3.42
C LYS A 47 -12.65 1.73 -2.14
N PHE A 48 -11.93 1.67 -1.02
CA PHE A 48 -12.42 2.22 0.25
C PHE A 48 -11.67 3.47 0.69
N ASP A 49 -10.40 3.63 0.28
CA ASP A 49 -9.61 4.82 0.61
C ASP A 49 -8.50 5.08 -0.41
N SER A 50 -8.10 6.34 -0.58
CA SER A 50 -7.04 6.75 -1.51
C SER A 50 -6.49 8.14 -1.16
N SER A 51 -5.21 8.19 -0.82
CA SER A 51 -4.48 9.46 -0.68
C SER A 51 -4.36 10.22 -2.00
N VAL A 52 -4.32 9.50 -3.13
CA VAL A 52 -4.21 10.09 -4.48
C VAL A 52 -5.48 10.85 -4.83
N ASP A 53 -6.65 10.28 -4.50
CA ASP A 53 -7.95 10.91 -4.77
C ASP A 53 -8.10 12.23 -4.01
N ARG A 54 -7.53 12.32 -2.81
CA ARG A 54 -7.52 13.53 -1.98
C ARG A 54 -6.39 14.49 -2.32
N ASN A 55 -5.44 14.07 -3.15
CA ASN A 55 -4.20 14.81 -3.42
C ASN A 55 -3.44 15.18 -2.12
N GLU A 56 -3.49 14.30 -1.12
CA GLU A 56 -2.88 14.50 0.19
C GLU A 56 -2.07 13.25 0.55
N PRO A 57 -0.73 13.28 0.41
CA PRO A 57 0.12 12.15 0.73
C PRO A 57 0.21 11.94 2.24
N PHE A 58 0.46 10.69 2.64
CA PHE A 58 0.65 10.32 4.03
C PHE A 58 2.13 10.43 4.42
N ASN A 59 2.41 11.02 5.58
CA ASN A 59 3.76 11.26 6.10
C ASN A 59 3.94 10.56 7.44
N PHE A 60 5.05 9.85 7.63
CA PHE A 60 5.36 9.16 8.89
C PHE A 60 6.86 8.89 9.04
N PHE A 61 7.30 8.66 10.27
CA PHE A 61 8.64 8.16 10.56
C PHE A 61 8.71 6.64 10.43
N LEU A 62 9.56 6.16 9.53
CA LEU A 62 9.76 4.73 9.31
C LEU A 62 10.31 4.07 10.58
N GLY A 63 9.73 2.93 10.98
CA GLY A 63 10.11 2.22 12.21
C GLY A 63 9.61 2.86 13.51
N GLY A 64 8.84 3.96 13.45
CA GLY A 64 8.31 4.65 14.63
C GLY A 64 7.03 4.07 15.23
N GLY A 65 6.55 2.92 14.75
CA GLY A 65 5.28 2.32 15.20
C GLY A 65 4.02 3.12 14.80
N GLN A 66 4.14 4.02 13.82
CA GLN A 66 3.03 4.84 13.31
C GLN A 66 2.20 4.13 12.22
N VAL A 67 2.69 3.00 11.71
CA VAL A 67 2.07 2.16 10.69
C VAL A 67 2.18 0.68 11.09
N ILE A 68 1.32 -0.16 10.52
CA ILE A 68 1.11 -1.59 10.88
C ILE A 68 2.13 -2.49 10.19
#